data_AF-A0A662HJZ6-F1
#
_entry.id   AF-A0A662HJZ6-F1
#
_cell.length_a   1.000
_cell.length_b   1.000
_cell.length_c   1.000
_cell.angle_alpha   90.00
_cell.angle_beta   90.00
_cell.angle_gamma   90.00
#
_symmetry.space_group_name_H-M   'P 1'
#
loop_
_entity.id
_entity.type
_entity.pdbx_description
1 polymer ?
#
loop_
_entity_poly.entity_id
_entity_poly.type
_entity_poly.pdbx_seq_one_letter_code
_entity_poly.pdbx_strand_id
1 'polypeptide(L)'
;MTEIPLDYAAVGVCIAAIAAYSLLHWFLGRRGRALELLEMALNVLVYVVVIYALFAVAARVCAMAGLAGLPDSRQVAEAGEVFSRVHELAVQWITRLVQLRLILSVAPFTYPVAQALYSATGWQRIVFEAVAVAYLAMAVYAKVLAQLMPLLLPLGSTLTCIPRVRRLGATLLAAYLSAIPVALAAALTESTLKGSSTVQPINATAVGEAASKLGPSWNPLSVADEAAKAAWRLAEALVRSLITMALGSSLAGAVALALGGVYVHLRTPF
;
A
#
# COMPACT_ATOMS: atom_id res chain seq x y z
N MET A 1 -15.85 -9.01 21.56
CA MET A 1 -16.98 -9.65 20.88
C MET A 1 -16.41 -10.42 19.71
N THR A 2 -16.28 -11.74 19.88
CA THR A 2 -15.68 -12.66 18.92
C THR A 2 -16.77 -13.13 17.96
N GLU A 3 -17.04 -12.33 16.93
CA GLU A 3 -17.76 -12.85 15.77
C GLU A 3 -16.81 -13.84 15.09
N ILE A 4 -17.04 -15.13 15.34
CA ILE A 4 -16.46 -16.20 14.54
C ILE A 4 -16.97 -15.95 13.12
N PRO A 5 -16.10 -15.60 12.14
CA PRO A 5 -16.59 -15.25 10.83
C PRO A 5 -17.28 -16.48 10.23
N LEU A 6 -18.51 -16.28 9.76
CA LEU A 6 -19.43 -17.28 9.22
C LEU A 6 -18.80 -18.21 8.15
N ASP A 7 -17.65 -17.82 7.59
CA ASP A 7 -16.96 -18.54 6.52
C ASP A 7 -16.35 -19.88 6.94
N TYR A 8 -15.85 -20.02 8.18
CA TYR A 8 -15.24 -21.29 8.62
C TYR A 8 -16.26 -22.38 8.97
N ALA A 9 -17.46 -21.97 9.42
CA ALA A 9 -18.57 -22.90 9.62
C ALA A 9 -19.05 -23.46 8.28
N ALA A 10 -19.15 -22.62 7.24
CA ALA A 10 -19.53 -23.04 5.89
C ALA A 10 -18.49 -23.99 5.27
N VAL A 11 -17.19 -23.71 5.42
CA VAL A 11 -16.12 -24.62 4.97
C VAL A 11 -16.12 -25.93 5.76
N GLY A 12 -16.32 -25.87 7.09
CA GLY A 12 -16.44 -27.06 7.94
C GLY A 12 -17.65 -27.93 7.57
N VAL A 13 -18.80 -27.33 7.28
CA VAL A 13 -20.00 -28.03 6.81
C VAL A 13 -19.77 -28.65 5.43
N CYS A 14 -19.06 -27.98 4.53
CA CYS A 14 -18.71 -28.55 3.22
C CYS A 14 -17.77 -29.76 3.36
N ILE A 15 -16.77 -29.69 4.24
CA ILE A 15 -15.87 -30.82 4.52
C ILE A 15 -16.65 -31.98 5.13
N ALA A 16 -17.55 -31.71 6.09
CA ALA A 16 -18.40 -32.72 6.70
C ALA A 16 -19.37 -33.37 5.69
N ALA A 17 -19.92 -32.58 4.77
CA ALA A 17 -20.80 -33.06 3.70
C ALA A 17 -20.04 -33.94 2.69
N ILE A 18 -18.82 -33.56 2.31
CA ILE A 18 -17.96 -34.37 1.42
C ILE A 18 -17.53 -35.67 2.12
N ALA A 19 -17.20 -35.61 3.42
CA ALA A 19 -16.89 -36.79 4.22
C ALA A 19 -18.10 -37.74 4.34
N ALA A 20 -19.29 -37.21 4.62
CA ALA A 20 -20.52 -38.00 4.65
C ALA A 20 -20.86 -38.63 3.28
N TYR A 21 -20.65 -37.88 2.19
CA TYR A 21 -20.85 -38.38 0.83
C TYR A 21 -19.83 -39.48 0.46
N SER A 22 -18.59 -39.38 0.95
CA SER A 22 -17.55 -40.40 0.77
C SER A 22 -17.89 -41.71 1.50
N LEU A 23 -18.43 -41.61 2.71
CA LEU A 23 -18.95 -42.74 3.49
C LEU A 23 -20.12 -43.43 2.77
N LEU A 24 -21.01 -42.65 2.15
CA LEU A 24 -22.11 -43.18 1.34
C LEU A 24 -21.60 -44.01 0.16
N HIS A 25 -20.60 -43.52 -0.58
CA HIS A 25 -19.96 -44.28 -1.68
C HIS A 25 -19.19 -45.51 -1.22
N TRP A 26 -18.67 -45.47 0.01
CA TRP A 26 -18.04 -46.62 0.64
C TRP A 26 -19.05 -47.75 0.88
N PHE A 27 -20.22 -47.42 1.43
CA PHE A 27 -21.31 -48.39 1.63
C PHE A 27 -21.92 -48.87 0.31
N LEU A 28 -21.90 -48.05 -0.74
CA LEU A 28 -22.36 -48.42 -2.10
C LEU A 28 -21.34 -49.30 -2.87
N GLY A 29 -20.22 -49.71 -2.25
CA GLY A 29 -19.23 -50.62 -2.83
C GLY A 29 -18.28 -49.97 -3.86
N ARG A 30 -18.39 -48.67 -4.12
CA ARG A 30 -17.54 -47.92 -5.06
C ARG A 30 -16.29 -47.40 -4.36
N ARG A 31 -15.47 -48.32 -3.82
CA ARG A 31 -14.32 -48.03 -2.96
C ARG A 31 -13.29 -47.07 -3.59
N GLY A 32 -13.05 -47.16 -4.90
CA GLY A 32 -12.13 -46.26 -5.60
C GLY A 32 -12.56 -44.79 -5.56
N ARG A 33 -13.84 -44.52 -5.87
CA ARG A 33 -14.39 -43.15 -5.83
C ARG A 33 -14.52 -42.60 -4.41
N ALA A 34 -14.76 -43.46 -3.42
CA ALA A 34 -14.80 -43.07 -2.02
C ALA A 34 -13.42 -42.59 -1.53
N LEU A 35 -12.35 -43.30 -1.90
CA LEU A 35 -10.97 -42.92 -1.57
C LEU A 35 -10.56 -41.61 -2.24
N GLU A 36 -10.88 -41.41 -3.52
CA GLU A 36 -10.61 -40.14 -4.22
C GLU A 36 -11.31 -38.94 -3.55
N LEU A 37 -12.58 -39.10 -3.15
CA LEU A 37 -13.33 -38.05 -2.45
C LEU A 37 -12.76 -37.75 -1.06
N LEU A 38 -12.26 -38.77 -0.36
CA LEU A 38 -11.63 -38.63 0.94
C LEU A 38 -10.26 -37.95 0.84
N GLU A 39 -9.46 -38.27 -0.18
CA GLU A 39 -8.21 -37.58 -0.49
C GLU A 39 -8.45 -36.11 -0.86
N MET A 40 -9.52 -35.80 -1.59
CA MET A 40 -9.93 -34.42 -1.85
C MET A 40 -10.32 -33.68 -0.56
N ALA A 41 -11.08 -34.33 0.34
CA ALA A 41 -11.45 -33.73 1.63
C ALA A 41 -10.22 -33.47 2.53
N LEU A 42 -9.27 -34.42 2.58
CA LEU A 42 -8.02 -34.26 3.31
C LEU A 42 -7.19 -33.11 2.74
N ASN A 43 -7.06 -33.03 1.42
CA ASN A 43 -6.39 -31.92 0.75
C ASN A 43 -7.03 -30.57 1.12
N VAL A 44 -8.36 -30.45 1.07
CA VAL A 44 -9.06 -29.22 1.48
C VAL A 44 -8.72 -28.85 2.93
N LEU A 45 -8.72 -29.83 3.84
CA LEU A 45 -8.40 -29.61 5.25
C LEU A 45 -6.96 -29.12 5.47
N VAL A 46 -5.99 -29.71 4.76
CA VAL A 46 -4.58 -29.24 4.79
C VAL A 46 -4.48 -27.79 4.33
N TYR A 47 -5.17 -27.40 3.26
CA TYR A 47 -5.14 -26.01 2.78
C TYR A 47 -5.80 -25.03 3.75
N VAL A 48 -6.87 -25.42 4.46
CA VAL A 48 -7.45 -24.60 5.53
C VAL A 48 -6.42 -24.34 6.64
N VAL A 49 -5.68 -25.37 7.04
CA VAL A 49 -4.60 -25.22 8.05
C VAL A 49 -3.48 -24.32 7.53
N VAL A 50 -3.09 -24.46 6.26
CA VAL A 50 -2.06 -23.61 5.63
C VAL A 50 -2.51 -22.13 5.61
N ILE A 51 -3.76 -21.86 5.22
CA ILE A 51 -4.31 -20.49 5.21
C ILE A 51 -4.33 -19.91 6.63
N TYR A 52 -4.73 -20.69 7.63
CA TYR A 52 -4.70 -20.26 9.02
C TYR A 52 -3.29 -19.95 9.51
N ALA A 53 -2.33 -20.83 9.23
CA ALA A 53 -0.93 -20.61 9.55
C ALA A 53 -0.41 -19.33 8.88
N LEU A 54 -0.83 -19.07 7.63
CA LEU A 54 -0.43 -17.89 6.89
C LEU A 54 -0.98 -16.60 7.50
N PHE A 55 -2.26 -16.57 7.88
CA PHE A 55 -2.85 -15.44 8.60
C PHE A 55 -2.24 -15.25 9.98
N ALA A 56 -1.87 -16.33 10.68
CA ALA A 56 -1.17 -16.24 11.96
C ALA A 56 0.22 -15.61 11.82
N VAL A 57 0.99 -16.00 10.78
CA VAL A 57 2.28 -15.38 10.46
C VAL A 57 2.09 -13.92 10.06
N ALA A 58 1.13 -13.62 9.18
CA ALA A 58 0.83 -12.26 8.77
C ALA A 58 0.45 -11.36 9.97
N ALA A 59 -0.40 -11.86 10.88
CA ALA A 59 -0.77 -11.14 12.10
C ALA A 59 0.45 -10.89 13.03
N ARG A 60 1.38 -11.84 13.12
CA ARG A 60 2.64 -11.67 13.88
C ARG A 60 3.54 -10.62 13.24
N VAL A 61 3.65 -10.60 11.92
CA VAL A 61 4.41 -9.57 11.18
C VAL A 61 3.79 -8.19 11.40
N CYS A 62 2.46 -8.09 11.32
CA CYS A 62 1.75 -6.85 11.64
C CYS A 62 1.99 -6.40 13.09
N ALA A 63 1.95 -7.32 14.06
CA ALA A 63 2.22 -7.01 15.45
C ALA A 63 3.66 -6.52 15.68
N MET A 64 4.67 -7.11 15.01
CA MET A 64 6.05 -6.61 15.06
C MET A 64 6.19 -5.21 14.45
N ALA A 65 5.36 -4.89 13.45
CA ALA A 65 5.27 -3.57 12.85
C ALA A 65 4.46 -2.55 13.67
N GLY A 66 3.89 -2.94 14.82
CA GLY A 66 3.08 -2.07 15.66
C GLY A 66 1.62 -1.93 15.23
N LEU A 67 1.16 -2.73 14.26
CA LEU A 67 -0.24 -2.80 13.83
C LEU A 67 -1.02 -3.78 14.71
N ALA A 68 -2.23 -3.40 15.12
CA ALA A 68 -3.12 -4.24 15.93
C ALA A 68 -3.83 -5.29 15.05
N GLY A 69 -3.09 -6.30 14.59
CA GLY A 69 -3.62 -7.44 13.83
C GLY A 69 -3.57 -7.27 12.32
N LEU A 70 -4.42 -8.03 11.61
CA LEU A 70 -4.55 -7.95 10.15
C LEU A 70 -5.15 -6.59 9.76
N PRO A 71 -4.66 -5.96 8.68
CA PRO A 71 -5.17 -4.66 8.26
C PRO A 71 -6.63 -4.77 7.82
N ASP A 72 -7.48 -3.93 8.40
CA ASP A 72 -8.87 -3.76 7.99
C ASP A 72 -8.98 -2.79 6.81
N SER A 73 -10.10 -2.84 6.08
CA SER A 73 -10.39 -1.92 4.97
C SER A 73 -10.30 -0.45 5.39
N ARG A 74 -10.66 -0.13 6.64
CA ARG A 74 -10.53 1.21 7.22
C ARG A 74 -9.07 1.65 7.35
N GLN A 75 -8.19 0.78 7.87
CA GLN A 75 -6.77 1.10 8.03
C GLN A 75 -6.08 1.33 6.68
N VAL A 76 -6.49 0.60 5.64
CA VAL A 76 -5.98 0.80 4.28
C VAL A 76 -6.55 2.08 3.64
N ALA A 77 -7.80 2.45 3.93
CA ALA A 77 -8.36 3.72 3.50
C ALA A 77 -7.65 4.91 4.17
N GLU A 78 -7.39 4.83 5.47
CA GLU A 78 -6.61 5.81 6.24
C GLU A 78 -5.18 5.93 5.69
N ALA A 79 -4.53 4.81 5.35
CA ALA A 79 -3.23 4.83 4.66
C ALA A 79 -3.29 5.60 3.33
N GLY A 80 -4.37 5.43 2.56
CA GLY A 80 -4.61 6.19 1.33
C GLY A 80 -4.78 7.69 1.57
N GLU A 81 -5.39 8.10 2.68
CA GLU A 81 -5.47 9.53 3.05
C GLU A 81 -4.10 10.09 3.44
N VAL A 82 -3.28 9.34 4.18
CA VAL A 82 -1.91 9.75 4.51
C VAL A 82 -1.10 9.99 3.23
N PHE A 83 -1.18 9.09 2.25
CA PHE A 83 -0.51 9.28 0.96
C PHE A 83 -1.05 10.48 0.17
N SER A 84 -2.37 10.71 0.19
CA SER A 84 -2.97 11.90 -0.43
C SER A 84 -2.45 13.20 0.18
N ARG A 85 -2.34 13.27 1.51
CA ARG A 85 -1.79 14.44 2.21
C ARG A 85 -0.34 14.70 1.82
N VAL A 86 0.48 13.66 1.68
CA VAL A 86 1.88 13.80 1.26
C VAL A 86 1.99 14.25 -0.19
N HIS A 87 1.13 13.72 -1.06
CA HIS A 87 1.01 14.21 -2.44
C HIS A 87 0.67 15.70 -2.47
N GLU A 88 -0.36 16.13 -1.74
CA GLU A 88 -0.78 17.54 -1.67
C GLU A 88 0.34 18.43 -1.13
N LEU A 89 1.07 17.99 -0.10
CA LEU A 89 2.24 18.73 0.42
C LEU A 89 3.32 18.91 -0.65
N ALA A 90 3.64 17.88 -1.43
CA ALA A 90 4.61 17.99 -2.51
C ALA A 90 4.14 18.97 -3.60
N VAL A 91 2.86 18.92 -3.98
CA VAL A 91 2.26 19.87 -4.94
C VAL A 91 2.28 21.30 -4.40
N GLN A 92 2.01 21.51 -3.12
CA GLN A 92 2.10 22.83 -2.48
C GLN A 92 3.53 23.40 -2.50
N TRP A 93 4.54 22.57 -2.29
CA TRP A 93 5.95 22.99 -2.42
C TRP A 93 6.31 23.38 -3.86
N ILE A 94 5.85 22.61 -4.85
CA ILE A 94 6.06 22.94 -6.27
C ILE A 94 5.40 24.27 -6.62
N THR A 95 4.13 24.46 -6.25
CA THR A 95 3.39 25.69 -6.56
C THR A 95 4.02 26.91 -5.88
N ARG A 96 4.50 26.78 -4.64
CA ARG A 96 5.24 27.84 -3.94
C ARG A 96 6.54 28.24 -4.64
N LEU A 97 7.35 27.27 -5.06
CA LEU A 97 8.60 27.57 -5.79
C LEU A 97 8.33 28.30 -7.11
N VAL A 98 7.26 27.91 -7.82
CA VAL A 98 6.83 28.58 -9.06
C VAL A 98 6.32 30.00 -8.79
N GLN A 99 5.48 30.20 -7.77
CA GLN A 99 5.00 31.53 -7.38
C GLN A 99 6.15 32.46 -7.01
N LEU A 100 7.14 31.98 -6.25
CA LEU A 100 8.29 32.78 -5.84
C LEU A 100 9.16 33.18 -7.05
N ARG A 101 9.33 32.26 -8.01
CA ARG A 101 9.97 32.57 -9.29
C ARG A 101 9.21 33.64 -10.07
N LEU A 102 7.88 33.52 -10.14
CA LEU A 102 7.04 34.48 -10.85
C LEU A 102 7.18 35.88 -10.26
N ILE A 103 7.07 36.01 -8.94
CA ILE A 103 7.23 37.31 -8.23
C ILE A 103 8.60 37.92 -8.50
N LEU A 104 9.68 37.13 -8.40
CA LEU A 104 11.05 37.61 -8.67
C LEU A 104 11.29 37.93 -10.16
N SER A 105 10.49 37.38 -11.07
CA SER A 105 10.64 37.65 -12.52
C SER A 105 9.94 38.92 -12.99
N VAL A 106 9.09 39.56 -12.17
CA VAL A 106 8.33 40.76 -12.55
C VAL A 106 9.21 42.01 -12.66
N ALA A 107 10.30 42.12 -11.89
CA ALA A 107 11.19 43.28 -11.94
C ALA A 107 12.53 42.97 -12.65
N PRO A 108 13.04 43.88 -13.50
CA PRO A 108 14.26 43.66 -14.29
C PRO A 108 15.51 43.45 -13.44
N PHE A 109 15.57 44.04 -12.24
CA PHE A 109 16.69 43.88 -11.31
C PHE A 109 16.67 42.57 -10.51
N THR A 110 15.51 41.93 -10.37
CA THR A 110 15.34 40.66 -9.63
C THR A 110 15.37 39.43 -10.54
N TYR A 111 15.32 39.64 -11.86
CA TYR A 111 15.37 38.57 -12.86
C TYR A 111 16.62 37.67 -12.76
N PRO A 112 17.85 38.19 -12.55
CA PRO A 112 19.03 37.33 -12.38
C PRO A 112 18.93 36.43 -11.13
N VAL A 113 18.32 36.95 -10.05
CA VAL A 113 18.07 36.19 -8.81
C VAL A 113 17.03 35.10 -9.05
N ALA A 114 16.00 35.37 -9.86
CA ALA A 114 15.00 34.37 -10.25
C ALA A 114 15.64 33.21 -11.05
N GLN A 115 16.59 33.50 -11.92
CA GLN A 115 17.33 32.47 -12.69
C GLN A 115 18.28 31.66 -11.79
N ALA A 116 19.03 32.33 -10.91
CA ALA A 116 19.89 31.65 -9.94
C ALA A 116 19.08 30.73 -9.02
N LEU A 117 17.94 31.21 -8.51
CA LEU A 117 17.04 30.41 -7.69
C LEU A 117 16.44 29.23 -8.46
N TYR A 118 16.04 29.42 -9.71
CA TYR A 118 15.54 28.34 -10.55
C TYR A 118 16.60 27.24 -10.76
N SER A 119 17.85 27.62 -10.99
CA SER A 119 18.95 26.65 -11.11
C SER A 119 19.20 25.91 -9.78
N ALA A 120 19.16 26.62 -8.65
CA ALA A 120 19.42 26.03 -7.33
C ALA A 120 18.29 25.11 -6.84
N THR A 121 17.05 25.41 -7.21
CA THR A 121 15.85 24.64 -6.81
C THR A 121 15.48 23.53 -7.80
N GLY A 122 16.21 23.39 -8.92
CA GLY A 122 15.92 22.42 -9.97
C GLY A 122 15.88 20.96 -9.49
N TRP A 123 16.84 20.55 -8.68
CA TRP A 123 16.87 19.18 -8.11
C TRP A 123 15.74 18.95 -7.09
N GLN A 124 15.39 19.97 -6.30
CA GLN A 124 14.31 19.89 -5.31
C GLN A 124 12.97 19.65 -6.00
N ARG A 125 12.75 20.36 -7.11
CA ARG A 125 11.55 20.20 -7.93
C ARG A 125 11.40 18.78 -8.47
N ILE A 126 12.48 18.18 -8.97
CA ILE A 126 12.46 16.79 -9.46
C ILE A 126 12.04 15.83 -8.33
N VAL A 127 12.58 16.05 -7.12
CA VAL A 127 12.21 15.24 -5.95
C VAL A 127 10.73 15.42 -5.60
N PHE A 128 10.23 16.66 -5.53
CA PHE A 128 8.82 16.90 -5.23
C PHE A 128 7.88 16.33 -6.30
N GLU A 129 8.24 16.41 -7.58
CA GLU A 129 7.45 15.81 -8.67
C GLU A 129 7.42 14.28 -8.56
N ALA A 130 8.56 13.63 -8.28
CA ALA A 130 8.62 12.18 -8.06
C ALA A 130 7.80 11.74 -6.85
N VAL A 131 7.90 12.47 -5.73
CA VAL A 131 7.09 12.24 -4.52
C VAL A 131 5.60 12.40 -4.84
N ALA A 132 5.21 13.48 -5.51
CA ALA A 132 3.82 13.72 -5.86
C ALA A 132 3.24 12.58 -6.71
N VAL A 133 3.93 12.13 -7.76
CA VAL A 133 3.45 11.05 -8.63
C VAL A 133 3.38 9.72 -7.89
N ALA A 134 4.42 9.36 -7.14
CA ALA A 134 4.49 8.09 -6.44
C ALA A 134 3.42 7.96 -5.34
N TYR A 135 3.27 9.00 -4.50
CA TYR A 135 2.27 8.99 -3.44
C TYR A 135 0.83 9.08 -3.98
N LEU A 136 0.61 9.75 -5.11
CA LEU A 136 -0.69 9.70 -5.79
C LEU A 136 -1.04 8.28 -6.24
N ALA A 137 -0.09 7.58 -6.87
CA ALA A 137 -0.28 6.19 -7.29
C ALA A 137 -0.55 5.27 -6.10
N MET A 138 0.20 5.43 -4.99
CA MET A 138 -0.03 4.68 -3.75
C MET A 138 -1.39 5.00 -3.12
N ALA A 139 -1.84 6.26 -3.16
CA ALA A 139 -3.15 6.66 -2.63
C ALA A 139 -4.30 6.05 -3.43
N VAL A 140 -4.21 6.07 -4.77
CA VAL A 140 -5.22 5.44 -5.65
C VAL A 140 -5.24 3.94 -5.42
N TYR A 141 -4.06 3.30 -5.36
CA TYR A 141 -3.94 1.88 -5.10
C TYR A 141 -4.56 1.49 -3.74
N ALA A 142 -4.26 2.24 -2.67
CA ALA A 142 -4.82 2.00 -1.35
C ALA A 142 -6.35 2.14 -1.34
N LYS A 143 -6.91 3.16 -2.00
CA LYS A 143 -8.37 3.35 -2.11
C LYS A 143 -9.06 2.19 -2.85
N VAL A 144 -8.50 1.76 -3.98
CA VAL A 144 -9.02 0.63 -4.75
C VAL A 144 -8.95 -0.65 -3.93
N LEU A 145 -7.82 -0.89 -3.25
CA LEU A 145 -7.63 -2.06 -2.41
C LEU A 145 -8.62 -2.07 -1.23
N ALA A 146 -8.81 -0.94 -0.55
CA ALA A 146 -9.75 -0.82 0.57
C ALA A 146 -11.19 -1.16 0.17
N GLN A 147 -11.62 -0.78 -1.05
CA GLN A 147 -12.95 -1.13 -1.57
C GLN A 147 -13.08 -2.62 -1.88
N LEU A 148 -12.01 -3.27 -2.34
CA LEU A 148 -12.02 -4.68 -2.73
C LEU A 148 -11.76 -5.63 -1.55
N MET A 149 -11.15 -5.17 -0.46
CA MET A 149 -10.77 -6.00 0.69
C MET A 149 -11.92 -6.83 1.30
N PRO A 150 -13.14 -6.28 1.50
CA PRO A 150 -14.27 -7.06 2.03
C PRO A 150 -14.67 -8.22 1.13
N LEU A 151 -14.38 -8.15 -0.18
CA LEU A 151 -14.65 -9.22 -1.14
C LEU A 151 -13.46 -10.18 -1.26
N LEU A 152 -12.23 -9.65 -1.21
CA LEU A 152 -11.00 -10.41 -1.42
C LEU A 152 -10.77 -11.49 -0.35
N LEU A 153 -11.05 -11.20 0.92
CA LEU A 153 -10.83 -12.15 2.01
C LEU A 153 -11.76 -13.38 1.96
N PRO A 154 -13.11 -13.23 1.88
CA PRO A 154 -14.01 -14.37 1.82
C PRO A 154 -13.88 -15.13 0.50
N LEU A 155 -13.79 -14.43 -0.63
CA LEU A 155 -13.62 -15.10 -1.94
C LEU A 155 -12.25 -15.77 -2.05
N GLY A 156 -11.19 -15.10 -1.60
CA GLY A 156 -9.83 -15.65 -1.62
C GLY A 156 -9.74 -16.93 -0.81
N SER A 157 -10.17 -16.89 0.47
CA SER A 157 -10.10 -18.03 1.38
C SER A 157 -10.98 -19.21 0.94
N THR A 158 -12.20 -18.97 0.47
CA THR A 158 -13.09 -20.04 0.00
C THR A 158 -12.62 -20.66 -1.31
N LEU A 159 -12.15 -19.86 -2.27
CA LEU A 159 -11.65 -20.36 -3.56
C LEU A 159 -10.31 -21.09 -3.42
N THR A 160 -9.44 -20.71 -2.49
CA THR A 160 -8.18 -21.45 -2.22
C THR A 160 -8.43 -22.88 -1.78
N CYS A 161 -9.51 -23.12 -1.04
CA CYS A 161 -9.86 -24.44 -0.54
C CYS A 161 -10.28 -25.40 -1.67
N ILE A 162 -10.83 -24.89 -2.77
CA ILE A 162 -11.34 -25.72 -3.87
C ILE A 162 -10.19 -26.01 -4.88
N PRO A 163 -9.81 -27.29 -5.11
CA PRO A 163 -8.65 -27.64 -5.94
C PRO A 163 -8.68 -27.06 -7.36
N ARG A 164 -9.85 -26.98 -7.98
CA ARG A 164 -10.02 -26.52 -9.38
C ARG A 164 -9.86 -25.01 -9.55
N VAL A 165 -10.19 -24.23 -8.53
CA VAL A 165 -10.15 -22.74 -8.57
C VAL A 165 -9.13 -22.16 -7.61
N ARG A 166 -8.32 -23.02 -6.97
CA ARG A 166 -7.26 -22.65 -6.03
C ARG A 166 -6.35 -21.55 -6.54
N ARG A 167 -5.99 -21.60 -7.83
CA ARG A 167 -5.09 -20.62 -8.43
C ARG A 167 -5.66 -19.20 -8.38
N LEU A 168 -6.96 -19.05 -8.58
CA LEU A 168 -7.66 -17.77 -8.51
C LEU A 168 -7.82 -17.30 -7.06
N GLY A 169 -8.18 -18.22 -6.16
CA GLY A 169 -8.24 -17.91 -4.73
C GLY A 169 -6.91 -17.42 -4.18
N ALA A 170 -5.81 -18.09 -4.54
CA ALA A 170 -4.46 -17.75 -4.09
C ALA A 170 -4.04 -16.36 -4.56
N THR A 171 -4.39 -15.96 -5.79
CA THR A 171 -4.12 -14.62 -6.30
C THR A 171 -4.94 -13.54 -5.59
N LEU A 172 -6.20 -13.82 -5.27
CA LEU A 172 -7.07 -12.91 -4.51
C LEU A 172 -6.58 -12.75 -3.07
N LEU A 173 -6.15 -13.85 -2.44
CA LEU A 173 -5.60 -13.84 -1.09
C LEU A 173 -4.24 -13.11 -1.03
N ALA A 174 -3.39 -13.27 -2.06
CA ALA A 174 -2.15 -12.51 -2.18
C ALA A 174 -2.41 -11.01 -2.38
N ALA A 175 -3.41 -10.65 -3.20
CA ALA A 175 -3.85 -9.27 -3.33
C ALA A 175 -4.36 -8.70 -2.00
N TYR A 176 -5.09 -9.47 -1.19
CA TYR A 176 -5.45 -9.06 0.16
C TYR A 176 -4.22 -8.82 1.05
N LEU A 177 -3.23 -9.72 1.03
CA LEU A 177 -2.01 -9.59 1.84
C LEU A 177 -1.15 -8.39 1.46
N SER A 178 -1.27 -7.88 0.23
CA SER A 178 -0.62 -6.63 -0.18
C SER A 178 -1.12 -5.39 0.60
N ALA A 179 -2.22 -5.49 1.35
CA ALA A 179 -2.66 -4.46 2.27
C ALA A 179 -1.66 -4.20 3.42
N ILE A 180 -0.91 -5.23 3.84
CA ILE A 180 0.06 -5.14 4.93
C ILE A 180 1.16 -4.12 4.65
N PRO A 181 1.89 -4.20 3.52
CA PRO A 181 2.89 -3.19 3.20
C PRO A 181 2.28 -1.81 2.96
N VAL A 182 1.02 -1.71 2.52
CA VAL A 182 0.32 -0.42 2.33
C VAL A 182 0.14 0.30 3.66
N ALA A 183 -0.40 -0.41 4.65
CA ALA A 183 -0.55 0.12 6.00
C ALA A 183 0.80 0.46 6.64
N LEU A 184 1.81 -0.41 6.46
CA LEU A 184 3.15 -0.17 6.99
C LEU A 184 3.84 1.05 6.37
N ALA A 185 3.76 1.19 5.05
CA ALA A 185 4.33 2.32 4.32
C ALA A 185 3.69 3.65 4.78
N ALA A 186 2.39 3.66 5.04
CA ALA A 186 1.71 4.84 5.59
C ALA A 186 2.17 5.16 7.02
N ALA A 187 2.25 4.17 7.90
CA ALA A 187 2.74 4.34 9.27
C ALA A 187 4.19 4.88 9.32
N LEU A 188 5.07 4.38 8.45
CA LEU A 188 6.45 4.86 8.32
C LEU A 188 6.54 6.27 7.73
N THR A 189 5.65 6.58 6.78
CA THR A 189 5.56 7.92 6.21
C THR A 189 5.15 8.91 7.30
N GLU A 190 4.13 8.57 8.09
CA GLU A 190 3.64 9.41 9.18
C GLU A 190 4.68 9.58 10.30
N SER A 191 5.41 8.54 10.68
CA SER A 191 6.47 8.63 11.70
C SER A 191 7.66 9.48 11.24
N THR A 192 8.01 9.40 9.95
CA THR A 192 9.06 10.24 9.35
C THR A 192 8.64 11.71 9.30
N LEU A 193 7.34 11.99 9.16
CA LEU A 193 6.78 13.35 9.06
C LEU A 193 6.47 14.00 10.41
N LYS A 194 5.98 13.23 11.40
CA LYS A 194 5.58 13.73 12.74
C LYS A 194 6.70 14.43 13.53
N GLY A 195 7.96 14.18 13.19
CA GLY A 195 9.13 14.78 13.83
C GLY A 195 9.60 16.12 13.25
N SER A 196 8.92 16.67 12.24
CA SER A 196 9.48 17.79 11.45
C SER A 196 8.50 18.95 11.25
N SER A 197 8.75 20.07 11.94
CA SER A 197 8.08 21.37 11.72
C SER A 197 8.41 21.99 10.35
N THR A 198 9.38 21.43 9.62
CA THR A 198 9.88 21.97 8.34
C THR A 198 9.14 21.48 7.10
N VAL A 199 8.19 20.53 7.25
CA VAL A 199 7.51 19.92 6.09
C VAL A 199 6.26 20.70 5.67
N GLN A 200 5.63 21.44 6.59
CA GLN A 200 4.47 22.25 6.27
C GLN A 200 4.92 23.55 5.57
N PRO A 201 4.51 23.79 4.31
CA PRO A 201 4.75 25.08 3.70
C PRO A 201 3.94 26.13 4.47
N ILE A 202 4.61 27.17 4.98
CA ILE A 202 3.95 28.34 5.60
C ILE A 202 2.86 28.85 4.63
N ASN A 203 1.62 29.01 5.11
CA ASN A 203 0.41 29.29 4.32
C ASN A 203 0.62 30.26 3.14
N ALA A 204 0.09 29.88 1.97
CA ALA A 204 0.22 30.61 0.71
C ALA A 204 -0.34 32.05 0.73
N THR A 205 -1.28 32.37 1.63
CA THR A 205 -1.77 33.74 1.84
C THR A 205 -0.71 34.67 2.42
N ALA A 206 0.31 34.13 3.08
CA ALA A 206 1.42 34.90 3.61
C ALA A 206 2.47 35.25 2.54
N VAL A 207 2.42 34.69 1.32
CA VAL A 207 3.39 35.07 0.25
C VAL A 207 3.00 36.42 -0.35
N GLY A 208 1.70 36.72 -0.45
CA GLY A 208 1.21 38.06 -0.80
C GLY A 208 1.50 39.09 0.29
N GLU A 209 1.38 38.72 1.57
CA GLU A 209 1.76 39.58 2.70
C GLU A 209 3.28 39.67 2.95
N ALA A 210 4.06 38.64 2.60
CA ALA A 210 5.52 38.66 2.67
C ALA A 210 6.13 39.44 1.51
N ALA A 211 5.49 39.40 0.33
CA ALA A 211 5.81 40.28 -0.78
C ALA A 211 5.41 41.74 -0.48
N SER A 212 4.33 42.00 0.26
CA SER A 212 4.03 43.38 0.70
C SER A 212 4.91 43.86 1.86
N LYS A 213 5.55 42.94 2.60
CA LYS A 213 6.62 43.19 3.58
C LYS A 213 8.03 43.11 2.98
N LEU A 214 8.19 43.44 1.69
CA LEU A 214 9.47 43.64 1.00
C LEU A 214 10.27 44.82 1.59
N GLY A 215 10.71 44.65 2.84
CA GLY A 215 11.87 45.32 3.41
C GLY A 215 13.14 44.48 3.19
N PRO A 216 14.32 45.03 3.51
CA PRO A 216 15.64 44.46 3.20
C PRO A 216 15.99 43.13 3.91
N SER A 217 15.05 42.47 4.59
CA SER A 217 15.26 41.23 5.34
C SER A 217 14.72 39.97 4.65
N TRP A 218 14.00 40.08 3.52
CA TRP A 218 13.53 38.91 2.79
C TRP A 218 14.67 38.30 1.96
N ASN A 219 15.15 37.13 2.39
CA ASN A 219 16.23 36.42 1.71
C ASN A 219 15.68 35.22 0.92
N PRO A 220 15.61 35.27 -0.42
CA PRO A 220 15.13 34.15 -1.22
C PRO A 220 15.97 32.87 -1.05
N LEU A 221 17.21 32.99 -0.54
CA LEU A 221 18.08 31.87 -0.19
C LEU A 221 17.54 31.06 1.01
N SER A 222 16.81 31.67 1.94
CA SER A 222 16.26 30.94 3.10
C SER A 222 15.11 30.02 2.68
N VAL A 223 14.29 30.44 1.72
CA VAL A 223 13.20 29.61 1.16
C VAL A 223 13.76 28.41 0.39
N ALA A 224 14.87 28.60 -0.33
CA ALA A 224 15.56 27.50 -1.01
C ALA A 224 16.14 26.47 -0.03
N ASP A 225 16.66 26.93 1.12
CA ASP A 225 17.20 26.03 2.17
C ASP A 225 16.08 25.28 2.91
N GLU A 226 14.96 25.92 3.20
CA GLU A 226 13.76 25.26 3.73
C GLU A 226 13.20 24.22 2.76
N ALA A 227 13.12 24.56 1.47
CA ALA A 227 12.70 23.62 0.43
C ALA A 227 13.69 22.45 0.27
N ALA A 228 14.99 22.67 0.44
CA ALA A 228 16.00 21.60 0.42
C ALA A 228 15.78 20.60 1.55
N LYS A 229 15.54 21.10 2.78
CA LYS A 229 15.28 20.27 3.96
C LYS A 229 13.98 19.47 3.80
N ALA A 230 12.92 20.10 3.29
CA ALA A 230 11.66 19.43 2.99
C ALA A 230 11.82 18.36 1.91
N ALA A 231 12.54 18.65 0.82
CA ALA A 231 12.81 17.71 -0.26
C ALA A 231 13.56 16.46 0.24
N TRP A 232 14.61 16.64 1.05
CA TRP A 232 15.35 15.50 1.63
C TRP A 232 14.50 14.61 2.52
N ARG A 233 13.62 15.20 3.35
CA ARG A 233 12.72 14.43 4.22
C ARG A 233 11.66 13.67 3.44
N LEU A 234 11.08 14.30 2.42
CA LEU A 234 10.11 13.62 1.54
C LEU A 234 10.79 12.53 0.70
N ALA A 235 12.03 12.74 0.26
CA ALA A 235 12.81 11.69 -0.41
C ALA A 235 13.10 10.51 0.53
N GLU A 236 13.49 10.76 1.77
CA GLU A 236 13.72 9.71 2.78
C GLU A 236 12.43 8.90 3.02
N ALA A 237 11.29 9.58 3.19
CA ALA A 237 9.98 8.93 3.35
C ALA A 237 9.58 8.12 2.09
N LEU A 238 9.83 8.67 0.90
CA LEU A 238 9.56 8.00 -0.37
C LEU A 238 10.41 6.73 -0.54
N VAL A 239 11.71 6.80 -0.27
CA VAL A 239 12.60 5.64 -0.38
C VAL A 239 12.17 4.55 0.60
N ARG A 240 11.86 4.90 1.85
CA ARG A 240 11.39 3.93 2.85
C ARG A 240 10.06 3.28 2.45
N SER A 241 9.09 4.07 1.98
CA SER A 241 7.80 3.55 1.52
C SER A 241 7.92 2.68 0.27
N LEU A 242 8.79 3.03 -0.67
CA LEU A 242 9.05 2.19 -1.86
C LEU A 242 9.72 0.87 -1.49
N ILE A 243 10.69 0.87 -0.57
CA ILE A 243 11.34 -0.36 -0.10
C ILE A 243 10.32 -1.27 0.60
N THR A 244 9.44 -0.72 1.44
CA THR A 244 8.42 -1.53 2.12
C THR A 244 7.35 -2.05 1.17
N MET A 245 6.92 -1.24 0.20
CA MET A 245 6.06 -1.69 -0.91
C MET A 245 6.72 -2.83 -1.71
N ALA A 246 8.00 -2.70 -2.07
CA ALA A 246 8.72 -3.70 -2.86
C ALA A 246 8.91 -5.02 -2.08
N LEU A 247 9.35 -4.94 -0.83
CA LEU A 247 9.49 -6.12 0.02
C LEU A 247 8.14 -6.79 0.29
N GLY A 248 7.11 -6.02 0.62
CA GLY A 248 5.79 -6.59 0.89
C GLY A 248 5.11 -7.18 -0.34
N SER A 249 5.26 -6.56 -1.51
CA SER A 249 4.76 -7.13 -2.78
C SER A 249 5.50 -8.42 -3.15
N SER A 250 6.82 -8.50 -2.90
CA SER A 250 7.59 -9.73 -3.11
C SER A 250 7.12 -10.86 -2.19
N LEU A 251 6.81 -10.56 -0.93
CA LEU A 251 6.28 -11.53 0.04
C LEU A 251 4.87 -11.98 -0.35
N ALA A 252 3.99 -11.05 -0.75
CA ALA A 252 2.66 -11.38 -1.27
C ALA A 252 2.74 -12.27 -2.52
N GLY A 253 3.69 -11.98 -3.42
CA GLY A 253 3.97 -12.81 -4.60
C GLY A 253 4.49 -14.21 -4.24
N ALA A 254 5.40 -14.31 -3.26
CA ALA A 254 5.92 -15.60 -2.78
C ALA A 254 4.81 -16.45 -2.14
N VAL A 255 3.89 -15.83 -1.40
CA VAL A 255 2.70 -16.49 -0.85
C VAL A 255 1.78 -16.98 -1.97
N ALA A 256 1.54 -16.16 -3.00
CA ALA A 256 0.75 -16.58 -4.16
C ALA A 256 1.35 -17.82 -4.82
N LEU A 257 2.68 -17.85 -5.00
CA LEU A 257 3.40 -18.98 -5.59
C LEU A 257 3.33 -20.24 -4.72
N ALA A 258 3.53 -20.11 -3.41
CA ALA A 258 3.47 -21.24 -2.47
C ALA A 258 2.08 -21.90 -2.44
N LEU A 259 1.02 -21.13 -2.67
CA LEU A 259 -0.36 -21.61 -2.72
C LEU A 259 -0.81 -22.09 -4.12
N GLY A 260 0.08 -22.00 -5.12
CA GLY A 260 -0.20 -22.41 -6.50
C GLY A 260 -1.01 -21.40 -7.33
N GLY A 261 -0.92 -20.11 -7.00
CA GLY A 261 -1.56 -19.00 -7.70
C GLY A 261 -1.11 -18.82 -9.16
N VAL A 262 -1.94 -18.17 -9.98
CA VAL A 262 -1.58 -17.80 -11.35
C VAL A 262 -0.57 -16.64 -11.31
N TYR A 263 0.63 -16.87 -11.83
CA TYR A 263 1.52 -15.79 -12.24
C TYR A 263 1.13 -15.35 -13.65
N VAL A 264 1.06 -14.05 -13.91
CA VAL A 264 1.17 -13.56 -15.30
C VAL A 264 2.63 -13.77 -15.68
N HIS A 265 2.97 -14.95 -16.20
CA HIS A 265 4.15 -15.06 -17.03
C HIS A 265 3.87 -14.23 -18.28
N LEU A 266 4.52 -13.07 -18.40
CA LEU A 266 4.83 -12.53 -19.72
C LEU A 266 5.66 -13.62 -20.39
N ARG A 267 4.98 -14.48 -21.16
CA ARG A 267 5.62 -15.48 -21.98
C ARG A 267 6.44 -14.68 -22.99
N THR A 268 7.73 -14.49 -22.72
CA THR A 268 8.64 -13.88 -23.68
C THR A 268 8.65 -14.80 -24.89
N PRO A 269 8.24 -14.32 -26.09
CA PRO A 269 8.32 -15.11 -27.30
C PRO A 269 9.78 -15.13 -27.75
N PHE A 270 10.56 -16.08 -27.23
CA PHE A 270 11.85 -16.48 -27.79
C PHE A 270 11.95 -18.01 -27.74
#